data_AF-A0A4Y2WL16-F1
#
_entry.id   AF-A0A4Y2WL16-F1
#
_cell.length_a   1.000
_cell.length_b   1.000
_cell.length_c   1.000
_cell.angle_alpha   90.00
_cell.angle_beta   90.00
_cell.angle_gamma   90.00
#
_symmetry.space_group_name_H-M   'P 1'
#
loop_
_entity.id
_entity.type
_entity.pdbx_description
1 polymer ?
#
loop_
_entity_poly.entity_id
_entity_poly.type
_entity_poly.pdbx_seq_one_letter_code
_entity_poly.pdbx_strand_id
1 'polypeptide(L)'
;VLLEILLRCCSGINSIYILLREKKGVCPKDRKEELFKRPLFRKLRAEDPGVFSKVHVIEGDVSLPEMGMCDEDLSKIVEHVSVVFHCAASISFTKTLKYVWILTA
;
A
#
# COMPACT_ATOMS: atom_id res chain seq x y z
N VAL A 1 -7.08 -7.78 1.66
CA VAL A 1 -7.22 -9.13 1.05
C VAL A 1 -6.04 -9.40 0.14
N LEU A 2 -5.81 -8.62 -0.93
CA LEU A 2 -4.66 -8.82 -1.84
C LEU A 2 -3.31 -8.98 -1.13
N LEU A 3 -2.92 -8.02 -0.27
CA LEU A 3 -1.66 -8.08 0.48
C LEU A 3 -1.51 -9.37 1.32
N GLU A 4 -2.60 -9.83 1.96
CA GLU A 4 -2.60 -11.07 2.74
C GLU A 4 -2.35 -12.28 1.84
N ILE A 5 -3.02 -12.34 0.69
CA ILE A 5 -2.88 -13.44 -0.28
C ILE A 5 -1.46 -13.47 -0.84
N LEU A 6 -0.88 -12.33 -1.20
CA LEU A 6 0.49 -12.26 -1.70
C LEU A 6 1.49 -12.75 -0.66
N LEU A 7 1.36 -12.31 0.59
CA LEU A 7 2.24 -12.75 1.68
C LEU A 7 2.09 -14.26 1.97
N ARG A 8 0.87 -14.81 1.89
CA ARG A 8 0.60 -16.21 2.22
C ARG A 8 0.92 -17.18 1.10
N CYS A 9 0.61 -16.84 -0.15
CA CYS A 9 0.63 -17.76 -1.28
C CYS A 9 1.86 -17.58 -2.19
N CYS A 10 2.57 -16.46 -2.09
CA CYS A 10 3.64 -16.11 -3.03
C CYS A 10 4.98 -15.94 -2.29
N SER A 11 5.53 -17.04 -1.79
CA SER A 11 6.78 -17.04 -1.00
C SER A 11 7.99 -16.47 -1.75
N GLY A 12 8.02 -16.59 -3.09
CA GLY A 12 9.09 -16.07 -3.95
C GLY A 12 9.13 -14.54 -4.09
N ILE A 13 8.15 -13.81 -3.56
CA ILE A 13 8.20 -12.34 -3.55
C ILE A 13 9.27 -11.89 -2.55
N ASN A 14 10.21 -11.07 -3.04
CA ASN A 14 11.27 -10.48 -2.22
C ASN A 14 10.76 -9.28 -1.41
N SER A 15 10.13 -8.32 -2.08
CA SER A 15 9.66 -7.07 -1.48
C SER A 15 8.26 -6.71 -2.00
N ILE A 16 7.44 -6.13 -1.13
CA ILE A 16 6.12 -5.59 -1.43
C ILE A 16 6.10 -4.13 -0.97
N TYR A 17 5.96 -3.20 -1.92
CA TYR A 17 5.80 -1.79 -1.62
C TYR A 17 4.32 -1.44 -1.55
N ILE A 18 3.90 -0.79 -0.46
CA ILE A 18 2.51 -0.32 -0.29
C ILE A 18 2.50 1.21 -0.18
N LEU A 19 1.74 1.86 -1.07
CA LEU A 19 1.49 3.30 -0.98
C LEU A 19 0.45 3.55 0.12
N LEU A 20 0.84 4.29 1.16
CA LEU A 20 -0.04 4.69 2.25
C LEU A 20 0.00 6.20 2.44
N ARG A 21 -1.17 6.83 2.33
CA ARG A 21 -1.34 8.23 2.75
C ARG A 21 -1.41 8.38 4.26
N GLU A 22 -1.09 9.56 4.77
CA GLU A 22 -1.51 9.94 6.11
C GLU A 22 -3.05 9.92 6.20
N LYS A 23 -3.59 9.52 7.35
CA LYS A 23 -5.05 9.56 7.56
C LYS A 23 -5.37 9.89 9.01
N LYS A 24 -6.13 10.97 9.21
CA LYS A 24 -6.58 11.44 10.54
C LYS A 24 -5.40 11.66 11.51
N GLY A 25 -4.30 12.24 11.04
CA GLY A 25 -3.11 12.49 11.85
C GLY A 25 -2.26 11.27 12.16
N VAL A 26 -2.56 10.10 11.57
CA VAL A 26 -1.75 8.88 11.74
C VAL A 26 -0.81 8.73 10.55
N CYS A 27 0.49 8.70 10.84
CA CYS A 27 1.53 8.61 9.81
C CYS A 27 1.51 7.26 9.08
N PRO A 28 1.99 7.18 7.84
CA PRO A 28 1.98 5.95 7.04
C PRO A 28 2.65 4.74 7.70
N LYS A 29 3.75 4.95 8.44
CA LYS A 29 4.47 3.90 9.18
C LYS A 29 3.61 3.29 10.29
N ASP A 30 2.98 4.12 11.12
CA ASP A 30 2.07 3.64 12.16
C ASP A 30 0.85 2.94 11.55
N ARG A 31 0.35 3.45 10.42
CA ARG A 31 -0.75 2.81 9.69
C ARG A 31 -0.40 1.40 9.20
N LYS A 32 0.86 1.12 8.83
CA LYS A 32 1.32 -0.23 8.48
C LYS A 32 1.26 -1.16 9.69
N GLU A 33 1.75 -0.71 10.85
CA GLU A 33 1.72 -1.54 12.06
C GLU A 33 0.27 -1.86 12.48
N GLU A 34 -0.62 -0.87 12.44
CA GLU A 34 -2.05 -1.06 12.70
C GLU A 34 -2.73 -1.97 11.65
N LEU A 35 -2.30 -1.91 10.39
CA LEU A 35 -2.80 -2.79 9.34
C LEU A 35 -2.56 -4.26 9.70
N PHE A 36 -1.35 -4.59 10.17
CA PHE A 36 -0.99 -5.96 10.51
C PHE A 36 -1.56 -6.45 11.83
N LYS A 37 -2.10 -5.60 12.70
CA LYS A 37 -2.83 -6.03 13.90
C LYS A 37 -4.22 -6.60 13.57
N ARG A 38 -4.77 -6.29 12.39
CA ARG A 38 -6.14 -6.70 12.01
C ARG A 38 -6.33 -8.23 12.00
N PRO A 39 -7.56 -8.74 12.26
CA PRO A 39 -7.84 -10.17 12.25
C PRO A 39 -7.47 -10.88 10.95
N LEU A 40 -7.54 -10.18 9.81
CA LEU A 40 -7.16 -10.70 8.50
C LEU A 40 -5.72 -11.27 8.48
N PHE A 41 -4.79 -10.66 9.22
CA PHE A 41 -3.40 -11.09 9.28
C PHE A 41 -3.10 -12.03 10.45
N ARG A 42 -4.12 -12.45 11.21
CA ARG A 42 -3.92 -13.28 12.42
C ARG A 42 -3.17 -14.58 12.12
N LYS A 43 -3.54 -15.24 11.02
CA LYS A 43 -2.91 -16.51 10.61
C LYS A 43 -1.44 -16.32 10.27
N LEU A 44 -1.12 -15.33 9.43
CA LEU A 44 0.25 -14.96 9.10
C LEU A 44 1.08 -14.57 10.33
N ARG A 45 0.51 -13.78 11.26
CA ARG A 45 1.19 -13.46 12.53
C ARG A 45 1.48 -14.68 13.40
N ALA A 46 0.70 -15.75 13.30
CA ALA A 46 0.90 -16.97 14.08
C ALA A 46 1.88 -17.94 13.41
N GLU A 47 1.84 -18.03 12.08
CA GLU A 47 2.62 -19.00 11.30
C GLU A 47 3.99 -18.47 10.89
N ASP A 48 4.08 -17.22 10.43
CA ASP A 48 5.32 -16.58 10.00
C ASP A 48 5.27 -15.05 10.26
N PRO A 49 5.59 -14.61 11.49
CA PRO A 49 5.69 -13.18 11.79
C PRO A 49 6.74 -12.46 10.94
N GLY A 50 7.78 -13.17 10.48
CA GLY A 50 8.88 -12.61 9.70
C GLY A 50 8.44 -12.14 8.31
N VAL A 51 7.35 -12.69 7.78
CA VAL A 51 6.81 -12.36 6.45
C VAL A 51 6.51 -10.86 6.27
N PHE A 52 6.18 -10.14 7.35
CA PHE A 52 5.87 -8.71 7.30
C PHE A 52 7.10 -7.83 7.04
N SER A 53 8.31 -8.36 7.22
CA SER A 53 9.57 -7.66 6.89
C SER A 53 9.68 -7.35 5.39
N LYS A 54 9.00 -8.14 4.54
CA LYS A 54 8.92 -7.93 3.09
C LYS A 54 8.10 -6.69 2.71
N VAL A 55 7.33 -6.12 3.63
CA VAL A 55 6.40 -5.03 3.31
C VAL A 55 7.02 -3.68 3.66
N HIS A 56 7.22 -2.86 2.63
CA HIS A 56 7.77 -1.51 2.74
C HIS A 56 6.67 -0.48 2.48
N VAL A 57 6.67 0.60 3.27
CA VAL A 57 5.70 1.70 3.10
C VAL A 57 6.35 2.76 2.25
N ILE A 58 5.60 3.20 1.25
CA ILE A 58 5.86 4.41 0.50
C ILE A 58 4.79 5.41 0.91
N GLU A 59 5.24 6.59 1.34
CA GLU A 59 4.33 7.65 1.72
C GLU A 59 3.79 8.32 0.45
N GLY A 60 2.48 8.53 0.38
CA GLY A 60 1.90 9.23 -0.76
C GLY A 60 0.38 9.13 -0.86
N ASP A 61 -0.18 9.98 -1.72
CA ASP A 61 -1.60 10.02 -2.08
C ASP A 61 -1.75 10.01 -3.60
N VAL A 62 -2.50 9.04 -4.11
CA VAL A 62 -2.76 8.87 -5.55
C VAL A 62 -3.48 10.05 -6.20
N SER A 63 -4.03 10.99 -5.42
CA SER A 63 -4.60 12.23 -5.97
C SER A 63 -3.57 13.31 -6.29
N LEU A 64 -2.30 13.12 -5.91
CA LEU A 64 -1.23 14.10 -6.11
C LEU A 64 -0.38 13.75 -7.35
N PRO A 65 0.30 14.74 -7.96
CA PRO A 65 1.35 14.48 -8.94
C PRO A 65 2.37 13.49 -8.39
N GLU A 66 2.78 12.54 -9.22
CA GLU A 66 3.72 11.46 -8.83
C GLU A 66 3.28 10.72 -7.55
N MET A 67 1.96 10.73 -7.29
CA MET A 67 1.31 10.17 -6.10
C MET A 67 1.86 10.74 -4.79
N GLY A 68 2.48 11.92 -4.82
CA GLY A 68 3.08 12.57 -3.65
C GLY A 68 4.30 11.84 -3.09
N MET A 69 4.94 10.98 -3.88
CA MET A 69 6.18 10.29 -3.51
C MET A 69 7.37 11.26 -3.59
N CYS A 70 8.39 11.05 -2.77
CA CYS A 70 9.67 11.74 -2.95
C CYS A 70 10.50 11.07 -4.04
N ASP A 71 11.49 11.79 -4.58
CA ASP A 71 12.34 11.33 -5.68
C ASP A 71 13.06 10.01 -5.35
N GLU A 72 13.48 9.83 -4.09
CA GLU A 72 14.14 8.60 -3.64
C GLU A 72 13.20 7.40 -3.69
N ASP A 73 11.96 7.55 -3.26
CA ASP A 73 10.97 6.47 -3.26
C ASP A 73 10.48 6.16 -4.67
N LEU A 74 10.29 7.20 -5.50
CA LEU A 74 9.97 7.04 -6.92
C LEU A 74 11.07 6.24 -7.63
N SER A 75 12.34 6.61 -7.42
CA SER A 75 13.50 5.91 -8.01
C SER A 75 13.56 4.44 -7.56
N LYS A 76 13.36 4.16 -6.27
CA LYS A 76 13.31 2.79 -5.75
C LYS A 76 12.24 1.95 -6.44
N ILE A 77 11.03 2.50 -6.59
CA ILE A 77 9.91 1.79 -7.21
C ILE A 77 10.23 1.49 -8.67
N VAL A 78 10.73 2.48 -9.42
CA VAL A 78 11.09 2.33 -10.83
C VAL A 78 12.13 1.22 -11.02
N GLU A 79 13.11 1.13 -10.13
CA GLU A 79 14.19 0.13 -10.24
C GLU A 79 13.78 -1.27 -9.77
N HIS A 80 12.96 -1.39 -8.72
CA HIS A 80 12.76 -2.66 -8.00
C HIS A 80 11.39 -3.32 -8.23
N VAL A 81 10.39 -2.59 -8.76
CA VAL A 81 9.02 -3.11 -8.88
C VAL A 81 8.77 -3.72 -10.25
N SER A 82 8.51 -5.03 -10.28
CA SER A 82 8.15 -5.75 -11.52
C SER A 82 6.65 -5.78 -11.82
N VAL A 83 5.78 -5.61 -10.81
CA VAL A 83 4.33 -5.73 -10.95
C VAL A 83 3.64 -4.67 -10.11
N VAL A 84 2.69 -3.95 -10.71
CA VAL A 84 1.90 -2.91 -10.03
C VAL A 84 0.43 -3.33 -9.94
N PHE A 85 -0.10 -3.32 -8.71
CA PHE A 85 -1.54 -3.47 -8.46
C PHE A 85 -2.14 -2.11 -8.06
N HIS A 86 -2.87 -1.48 -8.97
CA HIS A 86 -3.56 -0.22 -8.68
C HIS A 86 -4.91 -0.48 -8.00
N CYS A 87 -4.92 -0.54 -6.67
CA CYS A 87 -6.13 -0.80 -5.87
C CYS A 87 -6.64 0.42 -5.09
N ALA A 88 -5.96 1.56 -5.17
CA ALA A 88 -6.36 2.76 -4.47
C ALA A 88 -7.60 3.37 -5.13
N ALA A 89 -8.62 3.68 -4.32
CA ALA A 89 -9.86 4.30 -4.81
C ALA A 89 -10.47 5.19 -3.72
N SER A 90 -11.21 6.20 -4.17
CA SER A 90 -12.10 6.98 -3.31
C SER A 90 -13.52 6.45 -3.50
N ILE A 91 -14.11 5.90 -2.43
CA ILE A 91 -15.51 5.47 -2.45
C ILE A 91 -16.31 6.48 -1.64
N SER A 92 -17.17 7.24 -2.33
CA SER A 92 -18.06 8.21 -1.72
C SER A 92 -19.35 8.28 -2.52
N PHE A 93 -20.47 7.97 -1.86
CA PHE A 93 -21.80 8.03 -2.47
C PHE A 93 -22.38 9.45 -2.50
N THR A 94 -21.73 10.41 -1.84
CA THR A 94 -22.18 11.81 -1.75
C THR A 94 -21.45 12.71 -2.74
N LYS A 95 -20.29 12.28 -3.24
CA LYS A 95 -19.46 13.06 -4.16
C LYS A 95 -19.82 12.74 -5.61
N THR A 96 -19.81 13.76 -6.46
CA THR A 96 -20.06 13.59 -7.90
C THR A 96 -18.88 12.89 -8.57
N LEU A 97 -19.11 12.27 -9.73
CA LEU A 97 -18.05 11.62 -10.52
C LEU A 97 -16.88 12.56 -10.84
N LYS A 98 -17.17 13.86 -11.05
CA LYS A 98 -16.15 14.90 -11.26
C LYS A 98 -15.22 15.12 -10.06
N TYR A 99 -15.49 14.55 -8.90
CA TYR A 99 -14.61 14.62 -7.75
C TYR A 99 -13.66 13.40 -7.67
N VAL A 100 -13.94 12.34 -8.41
CA VAL A 100 -13.25 11.04 -8.29
C VAL A 100 -12.14 10.88 -9.34
N TRP A 101 -11.69 11.96 -9.99
CA TRP A 101 -10.61 11.91 -10.99
C TRP A 101 -9.34 11.30 -10.41
N ILE A 102 -9.07 10.07 -10.79
CA ILE A 102 -7.79 9.38 -10.65
C ILE A 102 -7.50 8.86 -12.07
N LEU A 103 -6.33 9.24 -12.60
CA LEU A 103 -5.80 8.99 -13.95
C LEU A 103 -6.24 10.00 -15.03
N THR A 104 -5.61 11.18 -15.06
CA THR A 104 -5.24 11.77 -16.37
C THR A 104 -3.95 11.09 -16.81
N ALA A 105 -4.05 10.36 -17.93
CA ALA A 105 -2.94 9.78 -18.65
C ALA A 105 -1.96 10.85 -19.17
#